data_AF-A0A9E2Z1Q3-F1
#
_entry.id   AF-A0A9E2Z1Q3-F1
#
_cell.length_a   1.000
_cell.length_b   1.000
_cell.length_c   1.000
_cell.angle_alpha   90.00
_cell.angle_beta   90.00
_cell.angle_gamma   90.00
#
_symmetry.space_group_name_H-M   'P 1'
#
loop_
_entity.id
_entity.type
_entity.pdbx_description
1 polymer ?
#
loop_
_entity_poly.entity_id
_entity_poly.type
_entity_poly.pdbx_seq_one_letter_code
_entity_poly.pdbx_strand_id
1 'polypeptide(L)' 'MPMGDKELSERIDALEERTMHLDHTIEQLNQTVAAQWKQIDALTRQLAAVTERLQQAEANAPAPANERPPHY' A
#
# COMPACT_ATOMS: atom_id res chain seq x y z
N MET A 1 32.02 -35.75 -30.48
CA MET A 1 32.49 -34.55 -29.74
C MET A 1 31.69 -34.44 -28.45
N PRO A 2 32.29 -34.55 -27.26
CA PRO A 2 31.59 -34.53 -25.98
C PRO A 2 31.31 -33.12 -25.43
N MET A 3 31.19 -32.10 -26.31
CA MET A 3 30.98 -30.71 -25.89
C MET A 3 29.54 -30.38 -25.45
N GLY A 4 28.57 -31.26 -25.69
CA GLY A 4 27.16 -30.96 -25.39
C GLY A 4 26.77 -31.04 -23.90
N ASP A 5 27.44 -31.89 -23.12
CA ASP A 5 27.03 -32.17 -21.73
C ASP A 5 27.57 -31.12 -20.75
N LYS A 6 28.82 -30.67 -20.97
CA LYS A 6 29.43 -29.62 -20.16
C LYS A 6 28.78 -28.25 -20.38
N GLU A 7 28.53 -27.87 -21.63
CA GLU A 7 27.83 -26.62 -21.95
C GLU A 7 26.39 -26.62 -21.42
N LEU A 8 25.72 -27.77 -21.46
CA LEU A 8 24.40 -27.93 -20.85
C LEU A 8 24.44 -27.78 -19.33
N SER A 9 25.41 -28.40 -18.66
CA SER A 9 25.61 -28.24 -17.21
C SER A 9 25.86 -26.78 -16.83
N GLU A 10 26.75 -26.08 -17.55
CA GLU A 10 27.04 -24.66 -17.29
C GLU A 10 25.79 -23.77 -17.46
N ARG A 11 24.94 -24.09 -18.46
CA ARG A 11 23.66 -23.39 -18.65
C ARG A 11 22.64 -23.69 -17.56
N ILE A 12 22.61 -24.92 -17.05
CA ILE A 12 21.75 -25.31 -15.93
C ILE A 12 22.19 -24.57 -14.66
N ASP A 13 23.47 -24.58 -14.33
CA ASP A 13 24.01 -23.89 -13.17
C ASP A 13 23.69 -22.39 -13.19
N ALA A 14 23.84 -21.74 -14.36
CA ALA A 14 23.49 -20.33 -14.53
C ALA A 14 21.98 -20.05 -14.38
N LEU A 15 21.13 -20.99 -14.83
CA LEU A 15 19.68 -20.88 -14.64
C LEU A 15 19.27 -21.10 -13.19
N GLU A 16 19.93 -22.01 -12.48
CA GLU A 16 19.69 -22.25 -11.05
C GLU A 16 20.08 -21.04 -10.21
N GLU A 17 21.26 -20.44 -10.45
CA GLU A 17 21.68 -19.22 -9.78
C GLU A 17 20.68 -18.08 -10.02
N ARG A 18 20.26 -17.90 -11.27
CA ARG A 18 19.26 -16.90 -11.62
C ARG A 18 17.92 -17.17 -10.94
N THR A 19 17.51 -18.43 -10.85
CA THR A 19 16.25 -18.83 -10.21
C THR A 19 16.28 -18.52 -8.72
N MET A 20 17.37 -18.86 -8.02
CA MET A 20 17.55 -18.52 -6.60
C MET A 20 17.51 -17.01 -6.36
N HIS A 21 18.13 -16.21 -7.25
CA HIS A 21 18.07 -14.75 -7.16
C HIS A 21 16.65 -14.21 -7.37
N LEU A 22 15.92 -14.78 -8.33
CA LEU A 22 14.52 -14.41 -8.59
C LEU A 22 13.61 -14.79 -7.41
N ASP A 23 13.78 -15.97 -6.83
CA ASP A 23 13.03 -16.41 -5.65
C ASP A 23 13.26 -15.47 -4.47
N HIS A 24 14.51 -15.09 -4.21
CA HIS A 24 14.83 -14.09 -3.18
C HIS A 24 14.17 -12.74 -3.46
N THR A 25 14.23 -12.28 -4.71
CA THR A 25 13.62 -11.01 -5.13
C THR A 25 12.10 -11.04 -4.95
N ILE A 26 11.44 -12.14 -5.30
CA ILE A 26 10.00 -12.33 -5.13
C ILE A 26 9.62 -12.26 -3.65
N GLU A 27 10.39 -12.91 -2.78
CA GLU A 27 10.13 -12.88 -1.34
C GLU A 27 10.28 -11.45 -0.78
N GLN A 28 11.33 -10.72 -1.16
CA GLN A 28 11.50 -9.32 -0.76
C GLN A 28 10.35 -8.42 -1.25
N LEU A 29 9.90 -8.62 -2.49
CA LEU A 29 8.76 -7.89 -3.04
C LEU A 29 7.46 -8.22 -2.29
N ASN A 30 7.23 -9.49 -1.96
CA ASN A 30 6.06 -9.92 -1.20
C ASN A 30 6.03 -9.29 0.20
N GLN A 31 7.17 -9.29 0.90
CA GLN A 31 7.31 -8.62 2.20
C GLN A 31 7.02 -7.12 2.10
N THR A 32 7.53 -6.47 1.05
CA THR A 32 7.30 -5.04 0.79
C THR A 32 5.81 -4.77 0.54
N VAL A 33 5.16 -5.56 -0.31
CA VAL A 33 3.73 -5.45 -0.59
C VAL A 33 2.93 -5.65 0.69
N ALA A 34 3.21 -6.68 1.48
CA ALA A 34 2.51 -6.91 2.75
C ALA A 34 2.67 -5.74 3.73
N ALA A 35 3.84 -5.12 3.80
CA ALA A 35 4.07 -3.93 4.62
C ALA A 35 3.27 -2.72 4.11
N GLN A 36 3.26 -2.48 2.80
CA GLN A 36 2.50 -1.40 2.18
C GLN A 36 0.99 -1.57 2.39
N TRP A 37 0.47 -2.80 2.30
CA TRP A 37 -0.94 -3.08 2.57
C TRP A 37 -1.34 -2.67 3.99
N LYS A 38 -0.51 -2.97 5.00
CA LYS A 38 -0.75 -2.55 6.39
C LYS A 38 -0.77 -1.02 6.52
N GLN A 39 0.11 -0.32 5.80
CA GLN A 39 0.15 1.15 5.80
C GLN A 39 -1.11 1.74 5.15
N ILE A 40 -1.53 1.20 4.00
CA ILE A 40 -2.74 1.64 3.30
C ILE A 40 -3.98 1.43 4.18
N ASP A 41 -4.09 0.28 4.83
CA ASP A 41 -5.19 -0.02 5.75
C ASP A 41 -5.22 0.99 6.92
N ALA A 42 -4.07 1.25 7.54
CA ALA A 42 -3.96 2.24 8.62
C ALA A 42 -4.34 3.66 8.17
N LEU A 43 -3.89 4.08 6.99
CA LEU A 43 -4.23 5.39 6.41
C LEU A 43 -5.72 5.48 6.08
N THR A 44 -6.30 4.41 5.54
CA THR A 44 -7.74 4.34 5.20
C THR A 44 -8.59 4.51 6.46
N ARG A 45 -8.24 3.83 7.56
CA ARG A 45 -8.94 3.99 8.85
C ARG A 45 -8.81 5.41 9.41
N GLN A 46 -7.63 6.01 9.32
CA GLN A 46 -7.41 7.40 9.76
C GLN A 46 -8.26 8.39 8.95
N LEU A 47 -8.31 8.23 7.63
CA LEU A 47 -9.12 9.07 6.76
C LEU A 47 -10.62 8.95 7.06
N ALA A 48 -11.09 7.73 7.33
CA ALA A 48 -12.48 7.50 7.76
C ALA A 48 -12.79 8.23 9.08
N ALA A 49 -11.89 8.13 10.07
CA ALA A 49 -12.06 8.79 11.37
C ALA A 49 -12.04 10.33 11.25
N VAL A 50 -11.20 10.90 10.38
CA VAL A 50 -11.18 12.35 10.12
C VAL A 50 -12.46 12.80 9.44
N THR A 51 -12.93 12.04 8.44
CA THR A 51 -14.19 12.31 7.74
C THR A 51 -15.38 12.30 8.71
N GLU A 52 -15.45 11.30 9.59
CA GLU A 52 -16.51 11.20 10.60
C GLU A 52 -16.50 12.39 11.56
N ARG A 53 -15.33 12.79 12.07
CA ARG A 53 -15.20 13.97 12.94
C ARG A 53 -15.62 15.26 12.25
N LEU A 54 -15.30 15.40 10.96
CA LEU A 54 -15.70 16.57 10.18
C LEU A 54 -17.23 16.62 10.06
N GLN A 55 -17.87 15.50 9.71
CA GLN A 55 -19.33 15.41 9.63
C GLN A 55 -20.01 15.71 10.98
N GLN A 56 -19.46 15.20 12.08
CA GLN A 56 -19.95 15.52 13.42
C GLN A 56 -19.79 17.00 13.76
N ALA A 57 -18.68 17.63 13.37
CA ALA A 57 -18.45 19.05 13.59
C ALA A 57 -19.42 19.92 12.78
N GLU A 58 -19.68 19.55 11.52
CA GLU A 58 -20.67 20.21 10.66
C GLU A 58 -22.10 20.06 11.20
N ALA A 59 -22.47 18.86 11.68
CA ALA A 59 -23.79 18.61 12.26
C ALA A 59 -24.03 19.37 13.58
N ASN A 60 -22.97 19.61 14.35
CA ASN A 60 -23.04 20.38 15.60
C ASN A 60 -22.81 21.89 15.40
N ALA A 61 -22.63 22.34 14.15
CA ALA A 61 -22.49 23.76 13.87
C ALA A 61 -23.80 24.50 14.22
N PRO A 62 -23.74 25.61 14.98
CA PRO A 62 -24.93 26.40 15.27
C PRO A 62 -25.57 26.88 13.97
N ALA A 63 -26.90 26.73 13.86
CA ALA A 63 -27.63 27.38 12.78
C ALA A 63 -27.36 28.89 12.83
N PRO A 64 -27.17 29.57 11.68
CA PRO A 64 -26.99 31.01 11.68
C PRO A 64 -28.16 31.64 12.43
N ALA A 65 -27.85 32.41 13.47
CA ALA A 65 -28.84 33.13 14.26
C ALA A 65 -29.58 34.08 13.32
N ASN A 66 -30.75 33.67 12.85
CA ASN A 66 -31.64 34.48 12.03
C ASN A 66 -32.38 35.46 12.95
N GLU A 67 -31.62 36.25 13.70
CA GLU A 67 -32.17 37.34 14.49
C GLU A 67 -32.42 38.51 13.54
N ARG A 68 -33.71 38.79 13.29
CA ARG A 68 -34.12 40.02 12.60
C ARG A 68 -33.51 41.22 13.34
N PRO A 69 -32.81 42.14 12.63
CA PRO A 69 -32.24 43.31 13.27
C PRO A 69 -33.34 44.10 13.99
N PRO A 70 -33.12 44.55 15.25
CA PRO A 70 -34.08 45.42 15.91
C PRO A 70 -34.11 46.76 15.18
N HIS A 71 -35.28 47.16 14.69
CA HIS A 71 -35.48 48.49 14.15
C HIS A 71 -35.45 49.50 15.31
N TYR A 72 -34.50 50.43 15.24
CA TYR A 72 -34.48 51.68 16.00
C TYR A 72 -34.99 52.83 15.13
#